data_AF-A0A179U8X5-F1
#
_entry.id   AF-A0A179U8X5-F1
#
_cell.length_a   1.000
_cell.length_b   1.000
_cell.length_c   1.000
_cell.angle_alpha   90.00
_cell.angle_beta   90.00
_cell.angle_gamma   90.00
#
_symmetry.space_group_name_H-M   'P 1'
#
loop_
_entity.id
_entity.type
_entity.pdbx_description
1 polymer ?
#
loop_
_entity_poly.entity_id
_entity_poly.type
_entity_poly.pdbx_seq_one_letter_code
_entity_poly.pdbx_strand_id
1 'polypeptide(L)'
;MWRRSHRTLSTVVASLLIQCLRYALLVDATPASTCPAQHDSLPDFVLEYAPLIYLHSEDPYMPSAFATLLENSIPTINYTPVADVPSPLTLGNLDSLNILGGEDIFLTSKEGIRALPEWFRGTRPDRTGKTVDAVSSVIVVRDHGDGKTVDVFYFYYFAYNQGNTVIGIQFGNHVGDWEHNMIRFENGAPQAIWYSQHSAGQAFTYEATEKQGLRPVGYSSNGSHAVYSTPGTHDHTIPGFNLPGGLLEDETDRGVLWDPLLSAYAYSYDNATEIFTPYDASTPTSYLYFDGRWGDQQLPDDAEGQIVLFGQRKYVSAPNGVKFKRLVREEVCPGDGECVIYDEVRVKRRGV
;
A
#
# COMPACT_ATOMS: atom_id res chain seq x y z
N MET A 1 90.06 9.12 44.83
CA MET A 1 91.29 8.52 45.40
C MET A 1 91.08 7.01 45.47
N TRP A 2 92.04 6.27 44.93
CA TRP A 2 92.18 4.81 44.76
C TRP A 2 91.75 3.87 45.91
N ARG A 3 91.16 2.70 45.54
CA ARG A 3 91.44 1.28 45.96
C ARG A 3 90.13 0.44 46.01
N ARG A 4 89.97 -0.59 45.15
CA ARG A 4 90.29 -2.05 45.34
C ARG A 4 89.51 -2.68 46.51
N SER A 5 88.93 -3.88 46.51
CA SER A 5 88.94 -5.08 45.63
C SER A 5 88.19 -6.22 46.39
N HIS A 6 87.87 -7.32 45.69
CA HIS A 6 87.56 -8.70 46.15
C HIS A 6 86.06 -9.12 46.14
N ARG A 7 85.61 -10.04 45.26
CA ARG A 7 85.84 -11.52 45.17
C ARG A 7 85.18 -12.25 46.36
N THR A 8 84.45 -13.39 46.29
CA THR A 8 84.05 -14.39 45.27
C THR A 8 83.17 -15.46 45.97
N LEU A 9 82.33 -16.17 45.18
CA LEU A 9 81.89 -17.60 45.28
C LEU A 9 81.07 -18.16 46.46
N SER A 10 79.94 -18.81 46.13
CA SER A 10 79.64 -20.27 46.31
C SER A 10 78.12 -20.54 46.15
N THR A 11 77.64 -21.15 45.04
CA THR A 11 77.35 -22.60 44.80
C THR A 11 76.22 -23.23 45.64
N VAL A 12 75.14 -23.71 44.99
CA VAL A 12 74.71 -25.13 44.85
C VAL A 12 73.21 -25.26 44.44
N VAL A 13 73.00 -25.77 43.21
CA VAL A 13 72.04 -26.80 42.69
C VAL A 13 70.63 -26.98 43.28
N ALA A 14 69.59 -26.92 42.42
CA ALA A 14 68.57 -27.97 42.24
C ALA A 14 67.64 -27.72 41.04
N SER A 15 67.51 -28.76 40.20
CA SER A 15 66.73 -28.87 38.97
C SER A 15 65.22 -29.01 39.20
N LEU A 16 64.39 -28.57 38.24
CA LEU A 16 63.19 -29.31 37.78
C LEU A 16 62.61 -28.68 36.49
N LEU A 17 62.73 -29.45 35.40
CA LEU A 17 62.02 -29.30 34.14
C LEU A 17 60.54 -29.64 34.32
N ILE A 18 59.63 -28.78 33.87
CA ILE A 18 58.30 -29.20 33.41
C ILE A 18 58.05 -28.53 32.06
N GLN A 19 58.10 -29.36 31.04
CA GLN A 19 57.74 -29.08 29.66
C GLN A 19 56.22 -29.30 29.56
N CYS A 20 55.46 -28.28 29.16
CA CYS A 20 54.06 -28.45 28.78
C CYS A 20 53.91 -28.04 27.31
N LEU A 21 53.98 -29.04 26.43
CA LEU A 21 53.31 -29.01 25.14
C LEU A 21 51.81 -28.78 25.39
N ARG A 22 51.22 -27.74 24.79
CA ARG A 22 49.79 -27.76 24.44
C ARG A 22 49.57 -27.09 23.08
N TYR A 23 49.33 -27.97 22.11
CA TYR A 23 48.39 -27.86 20.99
C TYR A 23 48.12 -26.47 20.42
N ALA A 24 48.62 -26.26 19.19
CA ALA A 24 47.98 -25.36 18.23
C ALA A 24 46.58 -25.89 17.94
N LEU A 25 45.55 -25.15 18.33
CA LEU A 25 44.21 -25.31 17.78
C LEU A 25 44.20 -24.56 16.45
N LEU A 26 44.10 -25.32 15.37
CA LEU A 26 43.61 -24.82 14.09
C LEU A 26 42.18 -24.34 14.35
N VAL A 27 41.97 -23.02 14.31
CA VAL A 27 40.63 -22.47 14.23
C VAL A 27 40.23 -22.60 12.77
N ASP A 28 39.35 -23.56 12.48
CA ASP A 28 38.68 -23.66 11.20
C ASP A 28 38.03 -22.30 10.89
N ALA A 29 38.49 -21.67 9.82
CA ALA A 29 37.79 -20.54 9.22
C ALA A 29 36.47 -21.07 8.67
N THR A 30 35.40 -20.88 9.44
CA THR A 30 34.05 -21.05 8.93
C THR A 30 33.84 -20.08 7.77
N PRO A 31 33.17 -20.49 6.68
CA PRO A 31 32.87 -19.57 5.59
C PRO A 31 32.06 -18.42 6.16
N ALA A 32 32.39 -17.20 5.72
CA ALA A 32 31.72 -15.98 6.09
C ALA A 32 30.21 -16.23 6.15
N SER A 33 29.63 -16.12 7.35
CA SER A 33 28.20 -15.88 7.49
C SER A 33 27.88 -14.73 6.55
N THR A 34 27.05 -15.01 5.56
CA THR A 34 26.29 -14.02 4.83
C THR A 34 25.84 -12.95 5.82
N CYS A 35 26.24 -11.70 5.58
CA CYS A 35 25.59 -10.58 6.26
C CYS A 35 24.09 -10.80 6.13
N PRO A 36 23.30 -10.75 7.22
CA PRO A 36 21.87 -10.58 7.05
C PRO A 36 21.70 -9.36 6.14
N ALA A 37 20.83 -9.48 5.13
CA ALA A 37 20.48 -8.37 4.25
C ALA A 37 20.34 -7.12 5.11
N GLN A 38 21.20 -6.14 4.87
CA GLN A 38 21.06 -4.85 5.51
C GLN A 38 19.69 -4.37 5.06
N HIS A 39 18.69 -4.44 5.94
CA HIS A 39 17.39 -3.88 5.64
C HIS A 39 17.65 -2.40 5.42
N ASP A 40 17.63 -1.98 4.15
CA ASP A 40 17.77 -0.58 3.81
C ASP A 40 16.73 0.18 4.61
N SER A 41 17.12 1.28 5.25
CA SER A 41 16.14 2.15 5.89
C SER A 41 15.23 2.74 4.81
N LEU A 42 13.94 2.89 5.11
CA LEU A 42 13.01 3.60 4.24
C LEU A 42 13.58 5.01 3.93
N PRO A 43 13.77 5.40 2.66
CA PRO A 43 14.37 6.69 2.33
C PRO A 43 13.56 7.87 2.88
N ASP A 44 14.22 8.89 3.41
CA ASP A 44 13.56 10.02 4.09
C ASP A 44 12.54 10.76 3.18
N PHE A 45 12.86 10.91 1.89
CA PHE A 45 11.96 11.57 0.93
C PHE A 45 10.61 10.84 0.76
N VAL A 46 10.56 9.53 1.04
CA VAL A 46 9.31 8.76 1.01
C VAL A 46 8.35 9.26 2.10
N LEU A 47 8.88 9.69 3.24
CA LEU A 47 8.09 10.21 4.36
C LEU A 47 7.84 11.72 4.22
N GLU A 48 8.85 12.48 3.80
CA GLU A 48 8.80 13.95 3.70
C GLU A 48 7.73 14.43 2.71
N TYR A 49 7.57 13.71 1.58
CA TYR A 49 6.69 14.08 0.47
C TYR A 49 5.41 13.24 0.38
N ALA A 50 5.14 12.38 1.37
CA ALA A 50 3.97 11.51 1.34
C ALA A 50 2.65 12.29 1.28
N PRO A 51 1.64 11.84 0.53
CA PRO A 51 0.36 12.53 0.44
C PRO A 51 -0.36 12.66 1.79
N LEU A 52 -1.14 13.73 1.92
CA LEU A 52 -2.21 13.88 2.90
C LEU A 52 -3.54 13.79 2.17
N ILE A 53 -4.54 13.13 2.76
CA ILE A 53 -5.82 12.90 2.10
C ILE A 53 -6.93 13.58 2.91
N TYR A 54 -7.73 14.41 2.26
CA TYR A 54 -9.03 14.79 2.78
C TYR A 54 -10.06 13.74 2.38
N LEU A 55 -10.70 13.14 3.38
CA LEU A 55 -11.87 12.29 3.20
C LEU A 55 -13.11 13.18 3.15
N HIS A 56 -14.04 12.87 2.24
CA HIS A 56 -15.25 13.67 2.08
C HIS A 56 -16.04 13.77 3.40
N SER A 57 -16.56 14.96 3.73
CA SER A 57 -17.14 15.25 5.04
C SER A 57 -18.38 14.41 5.39
N GLU A 58 -19.11 13.97 4.38
CA GLU A 58 -20.32 13.14 4.49
C GLU A 58 -20.08 11.65 4.24
N ASP A 59 -18.85 11.23 3.93
CA ASP A 59 -18.57 9.83 3.61
C ASP A 59 -18.76 8.95 4.85
N PRO A 60 -19.61 7.91 4.81
CA PRO A 60 -19.76 6.99 5.93
C PRO A 60 -18.71 5.86 5.94
N TYR A 61 -17.91 5.71 4.89
CA TYR A 61 -16.95 4.61 4.70
C TYR A 61 -15.51 5.14 4.78
N MET A 62 -14.90 4.97 5.95
CA MET A 62 -13.57 5.48 6.24
C MET A 62 -12.48 4.45 5.89
N PRO A 63 -11.19 4.85 5.83
CA PRO A 63 -10.10 3.92 5.63
C PRO A 63 -10.15 2.78 6.65
N SER A 64 -9.86 1.56 6.19
CA SER A 64 -10.14 0.33 6.92
C SER A 64 -8.90 -0.52 7.09
N ALA A 65 -8.82 -1.33 8.14
CA ALA A 65 -7.76 -2.31 8.25
C ALA A 65 -8.00 -3.48 7.27
N PHE A 66 -6.99 -3.83 6.48
CA PHE A 66 -7.12 -4.94 5.52
C PHE A 66 -7.39 -6.29 6.24
N ALA A 67 -6.86 -6.46 7.45
CA ALA A 67 -7.09 -7.64 8.28
C ALA A 67 -8.58 -7.82 8.65
N THR A 68 -9.32 -6.72 8.83
CA THR A 68 -10.76 -6.77 9.13
C THR A 68 -11.57 -7.43 8.02
N LEU A 69 -11.18 -7.27 6.75
CA LEU A 69 -11.81 -8.03 5.65
C LEU A 69 -11.61 -9.53 5.85
N LEU A 70 -10.40 -9.97 6.20
CA LEU A 70 -10.10 -11.40 6.38
C LEU A 70 -10.89 -12.00 7.55
N GLU A 71 -11.00 -11.25 8.65
CA GLU A 71 -11.78 -11.65 9.82
C GLU A 71 -13.27 -11.80 9.51
N ASN A 72 -13.79 -11.02 8.56
CA ASN A 72 -15.21 -10.95 8.22
C ASN A 72 -15.57 -11.60 6.87
N SER A 73 -14.66 -12.37 6.28
CA SER A 73 -14.89 -13.05 5.00
C SER A 73 -14.73 -14.57 5.07
N ILE A 74 -15.27 -15.24 4.06
CA ILE A 74 -15.07 -16.65 3.74
C ILE A 74 -14.59 -16.68 2.29
N PRO A 75 -13.41 -17.25 1.98
CA PRO A 75 -12.99 -17.43 0.60
C PRO A 75 -13.97 -18.31 -0.17
N THR A 76 -14.43 -17.83 -1.33
CA THR A 76 -15.37 -18.56 -2.20
C THR A 76 -14.93 -18.55 -3.66
N ILE A 77 -15.31 -19.59 -4.39
CA ILE A 77 -15.29 -19.63 -5.86
C ILE A 77 -16.73 -19.85 -6.31
N ASN A 78 -17.25 -18.98 -7.18
CA ASN A 78 -18.64 -19.05 -7.65
C ASN A 78 -19.65 -19.22 -6.49
N TYR A 79 -19.54 -18.36 -5.48
CA TYR A 79 -20.36 -18.36 -4.25
C TYR A 79 -20.27 -19.62 -3.38
N THR A 80 -19.38 -20.55 -3.69
CA THR A 80 -19.18 -21.78 -2.91
C THR A 80 -17.94 -21.64 -2.04
N PRO A 81 -18.02 -21.86 -0.71
CA PRO A 81 -16.86 -21.84 0.17
C PRO A 81 -15.76 -22.79 -0.29
N VAL A 82 -14.53 -22.29 -0.29
CA VAL A 82 -13.34 -23.09 -0.59
C VAL A 82 -13.02 -23.99 0.61
N ALA A 83 -12.77 -25.28 0.36
CA ALA A 83 -12.35 -26.22 1.39
C ALA A 83 -10.86 -26.01 1.76
N ASP A 84 -10.45 -26.52 2.93
CA ASP A 84 -9.05 -26.54 3.38
C ASP A 84 -8.36 -25.17 3.48
N VAL A 85 -9.15 -24.10 3.60
CA VAL A 85 -8.68 -22.74 3.88
C VAL A 85 -8.07 -22.68 5.29
N PRO A 86 -6.88 -22.06 5.46
CA PRO A 86 -6.30 -21.85 6.79
C PRO A 86 -7.23 -21.08 7.73
N SER A 87 -7.28 -21.51 9.00
CA SER A 87 -8.08 -20.85 10.03
C SER A 87 -7.22 -20.63 11.29
N PRO A 88 -6.91 -19.36 11.66
CA PRO A 88 -7.38 -18.14 11.02
C PRO A 88 -6.68 -17.86 9.67
N LEU A 89 -7.43 -17.23 8.76
CA LEU A 89 -6.87 -16.58 7.58
C LEU A 89 -6.36 -15.20 8.00
N THR A 90 -5.13 -14.87 7.61
CA THR A 90 -4.40 -13.68 8.07
C THR A 90 -3.60 -13.08 6.93
N LEU A 91 -3.09 -11.85 7.11
CA LEU A 91 -2.21 -11.23 6.13
C LEU A 91 -0.90 -12.01 5.90
N GLY A 92 -0.49 -12.83 6.87
CA GLY A 92 0.73 -13.64 6.82
C GLY A 92 0.58 -15.02 6.17
N ASN A 93 -0.61 -15.40 5.71
CA ASN A 93 -0.84 -16.68 5.03
C ASN A 93 -1.84 -16.59 3.87
N LEU A 94 -2.25 -15.39 3.44
CA LEU A 94 -3.31 -15.19 2.45
C LEU A 94 -2.96 -15.73 1.05
N ASP A 95 -1.68 -15.72 0.67
CA ASP A 95 -1.17 -16.30 -0.57
C ASP A 95 -1.33 -17.82 -0.66
N SER A 96 -1.54 -18.52 0.46
CA SER A 96 -1.88 -19.95 0.43
C SER A 96 -3.17 -20.25 -0.34
N LEU A 97 -4.05 -19.26 -0.51
CA LEU A 97 -5.24 -19.38 -1.34
C LEU A 97 -4.90 -19.54 -2.84
N ASN A 98 -3.69 -19.16 -3.27
CA ASN A 98 -3.27 -19.25 -4.67
C ASN A 98 -3.28 -20.69 -5.19
N ILE A 99 -2.94 -21.68 -4.35
CA ILE A 99 -3.00 -23.10 -4.72
C ILE A 99 -4.40 -23.70 -4.62
N LEU A 100 -5.34 -23.01 -3.98
CA LEU A 100 -6.72 -23.46 -3.76
C LEU A 100 -7.71 -22.91 -4.80
N GLY A 101 -7.24 -22.02 -5.69
CA GLY A 101 -8.06 -21.39 -6.74
C GLY A 101 -7.56 -20.01 -7.18
N GLY A 102 -6.67 -19.37 -6.41
CA GLY A 102 -5.97 -18.15 -6.81
C GLY A 102 -6.88 -17.06 -7.35
N GLU A 103 -6.74 -16.74 -8.64
CA GLU A 103 -7.45 -15.64 -9.30
C GLU A 103 -8.98 -15.78 -9.28
N ASP A 104 -9.49 -17.01 -9.13
CA ASP A 104 -10.94 -17.31 -9.06
C ASP A 104 -11.53 -17.12 -7.66
N ILE A 105 -10.69 -16.88 -6.64
CA ILE A 105 -11.12 -16.73 -5.25
C ILE A 105 -11.55 -15.29 -4.95
N PHE A 106 -12.69 -15.18 -4.28
CA PHE A 106 -13.25 -13.95 -3.72
C PHE A 106 -13.25 -14.03 -2.20
N LEU A 107 -12.77 -12.98 -1.53
CA LEU A 107 -12.87 -12.81 -0.08
C LEU A 107 -14.29 -12.35 0.31
N THR A 108 -15.25 -13.26 0.17
CA THR A 108 -16.68 -12.94 0.29
C THR A 108 -17.10 -12.65 1.72
N SER A 109 -17.74 -11.51 1.95
CA SER A 109 -18.32 -11.08 3.22
C SER A 109 -19.25 -12.15 3.80
N LYS A 110 -19.08 -12.46 5.09
CA LYS A 110 -19.92 -13.40 5.84
C LYS A 110 -21.39 -12.96 5.92
N GLU A 111 -21.61 -11.64 5.95
CA GLU A 111 -22.94 -11.03 6.08
C GLU A 111 -23.51 -10.65 4.70
N GLY A 112 -22.64 -10.55 3.69
CA GLY A 112 -22.96 -10.17 2.32
C GLY A 112 -23.04 -8.66 2.09
N ILE A 113 -22.70 -8.23 0.89
CA ILE A 113 -22.62 -6.82 0.48
C ILE A 113 -23.88 -5.97 0.77
N ARG A 114 -25.07 -6.59 0.82
CA ARG A 114 -26.34 -5.89 1.06
C ARG A 114 -26.60 -5.58 2.53
N ALA A 115 -25.91 -6.25 3.46
CA ALA A 115 -26.13 -6.10 4.89
C ALA A 115 -25.54 -4.78 5.44
N LEU A 116 -24.56 -4.20 4.73
CA LEU A 116 -23.82 -3.00 5.15
C LEU A 116 -23.37 -3.07 6.63
N PRO A 117 -22.63 -4.14 7.01
CA PRO A 117 -22.22 -4.36 8.40
C PRO A 117 -21.32 -3.23 8.91
N GLU A 118 -21.24 -3.08 10.23
CA GLU A 118 -20.52 -1.96 10.87
C GLU A 118 -19.06 -1.87 10.41
N TRP A 119 -18.40 -2.99 10.19
CA TRP A 119 -17.00 -3.03 9.77
C TRP A 119 -16.75 -2.44 8.36
N PHE A 120 -17.80 -2.29 7.53
CA PHE A 120 -17.69 -1.54 6.26
C PHE A 120 -17.37 -0.06 6.48
N ARG A 121 -17.77 0.52 7.64
CA ARG A 121 -17.56 1.94 7.94
C ARG A 121 -16.10 2.30 8.19
N GLY A 122 -15.23 1.31 8.37
CA GLY A 122 -13.82 1.53 8.63
C GLY A 122 -13.53 2.31 9.91
N THR A 123 -12.36 2.95 9.94
CA THR A 123 -11.86 3.69 11.09
C THR A 123 -11.74 5.16 10.73
N ARG A 124 -12.55 6.01 11.37
CA ARG A 124 -12.45 7.45 11.19
C ARG A 124 -11.11 7.96 11.76
N PRO A 125 -10.33 8.74 10.99
CA PRO A 125 -9.11 9.36 11.50
C PRO A 125 -9.39 10.23 12.74
N ASP A 126 -8.48 10.19 13.70
CA ASP A 126 -8.50 11.06 14.88
C ASP A 126 -8.05 12.48 14.54
N ARG A 127 -7.95 13.35 15.55
CA ARG A 127 -7.52 14.75 15.38
C ARG A 127 -6.10 14.93 14.83
N THR A 128 -5.27 13.88 14.88
CA THR A 128 -3.91 13.87 14.33
C THR A 128 -3.88 13.34 12.90
N GLY A 129 -5.02 12.89 12.38
CA GLY A 129 -5.12 12.23 11.09
C GLY A 129 -4.79 10.74 11.14
N LYS A 130 -4.70 10.12 12.32
CA LYS A 130 -4.37 8.70 12.46
C LYS A 130 -5.63 7.82 12.49
N THR A 131 -5.63 6.72 11.75
CA THR A 131 -6.57 5.61 11.92
C THR A 131 -6.12 4.74 13.10
N VAL A 132 -6.69 5.00 14.28
CA VAL A 132 -6.31 4.30 15.53
C VAL A 132 -6.68 2.82 15.44
N ASP A 133 -5.75 1.94 15.82
CA ASP A 133 -5.91 0.47 15.80
C ASP A 133 -6.23 -0.15 14.42
N ALA A 134 -6.00 0.58 13.33
CA ALA A 134 -6.23 0.10 11.96
C ALA A 134 -5.07 0.44 11.03
N VAL A 135 -4.39 -0.58 10.48
CA VAL A 135 -3.40 -0.39 9.39
C VAL A 135 -4.15 -0.32 8.07
N SER A 136 -4.30 0.89 7.54
CA SER A 136 -5.16 1.19 6.39
C SER A 136 -4.41 1.67 5.15
N SER A 137 -3.08 1.71 5.21
CA SER A 137 -2.22 2.16 4.11
C SER A 137 -1.06 1.20 3.83
N VAL A 138 -0.61 1.19 2.58
CA VAL A 138 0.60 0.47 2.15
C VAL A 138 1.49 1.41 1.35
N ILE A 139 2.78 1.43 1.66
CA ILE A 139 3.80 2.13 0.90
C ILE A 139 4.62 1.11 0.13
N VAL A 140 4.74 1.29 -1.19
CA VAL A 140 5.60 0.46 -2.04
C VAL A 140 6.61 1.36 -2.73
N VAL A 141 7.88 1.11 -2.47
CA VAL A 141 9.01 1.82 -3.08
C VAL A 141 9.60 0.97 -4.19
N ARG A 142 9.68 1.52 -5.40
CA ARG A 142 10.23 0.83 -6.57
C ARG A 142 11.38 1.64 -7.17
N ASP A 143 12.58 1.08 -7.12
CA ASP A 143 13.76 1.64 -7.78
C ASP A 143 13.78 1.25 -9.28
N HIS A 144 14.14 2.19 -10.14
CA HIS A 144 14.26 1.95 -11.58
C HIS A 144 15.52 1.19 -12.02
N GLY A 145 16.51 1.08 -11.15
CA GLY A 145 17.81 0.49 -11.43
C GLY A 145 18.73 1.41 -12.24
N ASP A 146 18.32 2.67 -12.48
CA ASP A 146 19.09 3.68 -13.21
C ASP A 146 19.94 4.57 -12.28
N GLY A 147 19.87 4.33 -10.97
CA GLY A 147 20.61 5.05 -9.93
C GLY A 147 20.05 6.42 -9.58
N LYS A 148 18.88 6.81 -10.11
CA LYS A 148 18.27 8.12 -9.83
C LYS A 148 16.76 8.11 -9.68
N THR A 149 16.03 7.23 -10.36
CA THR A 149 14.57 7.28 -10.47
C THR A 149 13.93 6.29 -9.51
N VAL A 150 13.00 6.78 -8.69
CA VAL A 150 12.25 5.98 -7.73
C VAL A 150 10.77 6.33 -7.85
N ASP A 151 9.92 5.32 -8.02
CA ASP A 151 8.47 5.48 -7.92
C ASP A 151 8.02 5.00 -6.54
N VAL A 152 7.23 5.84 -5.86
CA VAL A 152 6.67 5.52 -4.54
C VAL A 152 5.16 5.52 -4.63
N PHE A 153 4.55 4.39 -4.32
CA PHE A 153 3.11 4.22 -4.30
C PHE A 153 2.60 4.30 -2.86
N TYR A 154 1.53 5.05 -2.65
CA TYR A 154 0.83 5.20 -1.38
C TYR A 154 -0.59 4.68 -1.58
N PHE A 155 -0.84 3.45 -1.17
CA PHE A 155 -2.13 2.77 -1.29
C PHE A 155 -3.02 3.00 -0.08
N TYR A 156 -4.31 3.14 -0.32
CA TYR A 156 -5.37 3.40 0.63
C TYR A 156 -6.41 2.32 0.51
N TYR A 157 -6.86 1.75 1.62
CA TYR A 157 -7.88 0.73 1.60
C TYR A 157 -9.15 1.13 2.31
N PHE A 158 -10.26 0.73 1.72
CA PHE A 158 -11.61 0.91 2.23
C PHE A 158 -12.30 -0.46 2.24
N ALA A 159 -13.01 -0.81 3.32
CA ALA A 159 -13.70 -2.09 3.42
C ALA A 159 -14.93 -2.18 2.52
N TYR A 160 -15.44 -1.05 2.05
CA TYR A 160 -16.59 -0.96 1.17
C TYR A 160 -16.44 0.26 0.28
N ASN A 161 -16.69 0.10 -1.01
CA ASN A 161 -16.84 1.19 -1.95
C ASN A 161 -18.32 1.35 -2.28
N GLN A 162 -18.79 2.57 -2.06
CA GLN A 162 -20.11 3.02 -2.44
C GLN A 162 -20.02 3.77 -3.78
N GLY A 163 -20.39 3.13 -4.88
CA GLY A 163 -20.22 3.68 -6.22
C GLY A 163 -21.18 4.84 -6.52
N ASN A 164 -21.08 5.39 -7.73
CA ASN A 164 -21.76 6.62 -8.12
C ASN A 164 -23.27 6.45 -8.31
N THR A 165 -24.01 7.54 -8.06
CA THR A 165 -25.46 7.57 -8.23
C THR A 165 -25.84 8.14 -9.59
N VAL A 166 -26.54 7.34 -10.40
CA VAL A 166 -27.08 7.71 -11.71
C VAL A 166 -28.61 7.62 -11.63
N ILE A 167 -29.30 8.74 -11.83
CA ILE A 167 -30.78 8.83 -11.81
C ILE A 167 -31.37 8.23 -10.50
N GLY A 168 -30.74 8.52 -9.37
CA GLY A 168 -31.16 8.03 -8.04
C GLY A 168 -30.84 6.56 -7.75
N ILE A 169 -30.12 5.88 -8.65
CA ILE A 169 -29.67 4.50 -8.47
C ILE A 169 -28.15 4.46 -8.42
N GLN A 170 -27.63 3.76 -7.42
CA GLN A 170 -26.21 3.57 -7.25
C GLN A 170 -25.68 2.39 -8.08
N PHE A 171 -24.54 2.59 -8.74
CA PHE A 171 -23.85 1.56 -9.54
C PHE A 171 -22.40 1.41 -9.10
N GLY A 172 -21.87 0.18 -9.15
CA GLY A 172 -20.47 -0.10 -8.87
C GLY A 172 -20.13 -0.36 -7.39
N ASN A 173 -21.10 -0.63 -6.52
CA ASN A 173 -20.83 -0.98 -5.13
C ASN A 173 -20.04 -2.29 -5.04
N HIS A 174 -19.00 -2.32 -4.22
CA HIS A 174 -18.21 -3.53 -4.00
C HIS A 174 -17.58 -3.56 -2.60
N VAL A 175 -17.35 -4.76 -2.09
CA VAL A 175 -16.64 -4.98 -0.82
C VAL A 175 -15.14 -4.88 -1.08
N GLY A 176 -14.43 -4.14 -0.24
CA GLY A 176 -13.00 -3.90 -0.34
C GLY A 176 -12.61 -3.05 -1.53
N ASP A 177 -11.72 -2.08 -1.34
CA ASP A 177 -11.26 -1.22 -2.43
C ASP A 177 -9.86 -0.69 -2.17
N TRP A 178 -9.10 -0.50 -3.24
CA TRP A 178 -7.73 -0.03 -3.24
C TRP A 178 -7.60 1.19 -4.14
N GLU A 179 -7.34 2.33 -3.52
CA GLU A 179 -7.02 3.59 -4.20
C GLU A 179 -5.57 3.97 -3.90
N HIS A 180 -4.97 4.85 -4.70
CA HIS A 180 -3.58 5.23 -4.49
C HIS A 180 -3.14 6.53 -5.15
N ASN A 181 -2.12 7.11 -4.54
CA ASN A 181 -1.22 8.02 -5.24
C ASN A 181 0.08 7.31 -5.62
N MET A 182 0.73 7.77 -6.69
CA MET A 182 2.12 7.40 -6.99
C MET A 182 2.91 8.68 -7.22
N ILE A 183 4.07 8.83 -6.55
CA ILE A 183 4.98 9.96 -6.75
C ILE A 183 6.25 9.44 -7.40
N ARG A 184 6.66 10.05 -8.50
CA ARG A 184 7.96 9.81 -9.14
C ARG A 184 8.99 10.78 -8.61
N PHE A 185 10.12 10.25 -8.15
CA PHE A 185 11.27 11.00 -7.68
C PHE A 185 12.44 10.82 -8.64
N GLU A 186 13.23 11.88 -8.81
CA GLU A 186 14.56 11.82 -9.38
C GLU A 186 15.56 12.39 -8.37
N ASN A 187 16.59 11.61 -8.01
CA ASN A 187 17.59 11.99 -7.00
C ASN A 187 16.97 12.45 -5.67
N GLY A 188 15.85 11.82 -5.26
CA GLY A 188 15.10 12.16 -4.05
C GLY A 188 14.21 13.40 -4.14
N ALA A 189 14.17 14.11 -5.28
CA ALA A 189 13.28 15.24 -5.51
C ALA A 189 12.01 14.80 -6.27
N PRO A 190 10.80 15.13 -5.81
CA PRO A 190 9.57 14.73 -6.46
C PRO A 190 9.35 15.49 -7.78
N GLN A 191 9.05 14.76 -8.85
CA GLN A 191 8.88 15.30 -10.21
C GLN A 191 7.40 15.40 -10.59
N ALA A 192 6.64 14.35 -10.32
CA ALA A 192 5.24 14.23 -10.72
C ALA A 192 4.48 13.27 -9.80
N ILE A 193 3.16 13.41 -9.80
CA ILE A 193 2.25 12.62 -8.97
C ILE A 193 1.03 12.15 -9.78
N TRP A 194 0.69 10.89 -9.61
CA TRP A 194 -0.51 10.23 -10.09
C TRP A 194 -1.59 10.22 -9.00
N TYR A 195 -2.83 10.51 -9.38
CA TYR A 195 -4.02 10.35 -8.55
C TYR A 195 -4.92 9.30 -9.21
N SER A 196 -5.18 8.16 -8.53
CA SER A 196 -6.05 7.10 -9.06
C SER A 196 -7.52 7.53 -9.04
N GLN A 197 -8.24 7.23 -10.11
CA GLN A 197 -9.67 7.51 -10.24
C GLN A 197 -10.33 6.31 -10.91
N HIS A 198 -11.00 5.48 -10.12
CA HIS A 198 -11.62 4.24 -10.60
C HIS A 198 -10.58 3.33 -11.32
N SER A 199 -10.82 2.99 -12.60
CA SER A 199 -9.88 2.21 -13.43
C SER A 199 -8.80 3.05 -14.13
N ALA A 200 -8.78 4.37 -13.90
CA ALA A 200 -7.90 5.33 -14.56
C ALA A 200 -7.32 6.34 -13.53
N GLY A 201 -7.13 7.59 -13.92
CA GLY A 201 -6.59 8.64 -13.06
C GLY A 201 -5.98 9.79 -13.85
N GLN A 202 -5.31 10.68 -13.14
CA GLN A 202 -4.66 11.87 -13.70
C GLN A 202 -3.25 12.05 -13.13
N ALA A 203 -2.31 12.48 -13.98
CA ALA A 203 -0.96 12.85 -13.59
C ALA A 203 -0.78 14.36 -13.59
N PHE A 204 -0.04 14.88 -12.61
CA PHE A 204 0.33 16.28 -12.53
C PHE A 204 1.83 16.39 -12.28
N THR A 205 2.46 17.48 -12.73
CA THR A 205 3.77 17.83 -12.20
C THR A 205 3.63 18.05 -10.70
N TYR A 206 4.67 17.69 -9.95
CA TYR A 206 4.57 17.74 -8.50
C TYR A 206 4.32 19.17 -8.02
N GLU A 207 4.92 20.16 -8.68
CA GLU A 207 4.75 21.58 -8.37
C GLU A 207 3.30 22.06 -8.53
N ALA A 208 2.56 21.54 -9.51
CA ALA A 208 1.21 21.98 -9.84
C ALA A 208 0.18 21.74 -8.72
N THR A 209 0.41 20.74 -7.86
CA THR A 209 -0.58 20.29 -6.88
C THR A 209 -0.61 21.14 -5.62
N GLU A 210 -1.76 21.18 -4.96
CA GLU A 210 -1.88 21.74 -3.63
C GLU A 210 -1.04 20.95 -2.62
N LYS A 211 -0.40 21.64 -1.67
CA LYS A 211 0.42 21.03 -0.63
C LYS A 211 0.15 21.63 0.75
N GLN A 212 0.35 20.82 1.80
CA GLN A 212 0.56 21.30 3.17
C GLN A 212 2.02 21.09 3.54
N GLY A 213 2.77 22.18 3.63
CA GLY A 213 4.24 22.10 3.66
C GLY A 213 4.75 21.49 2.36
N LEU A 214 5.51 20.40 2.46
CA LEU A 214 6.02 19.66 1.30
C LEU A 214 5.07 18.58 0.79
N ARG A 215 4.05 18.21 1.58
CA ARG A 215 3.20 17.05 1.32
C ARG A 215 2.03 17.41 0.39
N PRO A 216 1.81 16.68 -0.73
CA PRO A 216 0.72 16.96 -1.64
C PRO A 216 -0.60 16.57 -1.00
N VAL A 217 -1.66 17.30 -1.34
CA VAL A 217 -3.01 17.02 -0.86
C VAL A 217 -3.77 16.25 -1.94
N GLY A 218 -4.42 15.17 -1.52
CA GLY A 218 -5.44 14.46 -2.29
C GLY A 218 -6.80 14.57 -1.63
N TYR A 219 -7.85 14.37 -2.43
CA TYR A 219 -9.23 14.43 -1.99
C TYR A 219 -9.93 13.14 -2.40
N SER A 220 -10.30 12.33 -1.42
CA SER A 220 -11.07 11.10 -1.62
C SER A 220 -12.54 11.47 -1.84
N SER A 221 -13.12 10.98 -2.93
CA SER A 221 -14.53 11.18 -3.24
C SER A 221 -15.44 10.46 -2.26
N ASN A 222 -16.67 10.98 -2.12
CA ASN A 222 -17.71 10.40 -1.28
C ASN A 222 -18.12 9.01 -1.79
N GLY A 223 -17.75 7.97 -1.05
CA GLY A 223 -18.14 6.58 -1.29
C GLY A 223 -17.30 5.86 -2.33
N SER A 224 -17.03 6.49 -3.48
CA SER A 224 -16.26 5.85 -4.56
C SER A 224 -14.76 5.87 -4.32
N HIS A 225 -14.29 6.69 -3.37
CA HIS A 225 -12.91 6.84 -2.91
C HIS A 225 -11.84 7.22 -3.94
N ALA A 226 -12.21 7.38 -5.21
CA ALA A 226 -11.37 7.96 -6.23
C ALA A 226 -10.67 9.23 -5.71
N VAL A 227 -9.37 9.34 -5.97
CA VAL A 227 -8.53 10.39 -5.43
C VAL A 227 -8.38 11.49 -6.45
N TYR A 228 -8.67 12.72 -6.05
CA TYR A 228 -8.58 13.91 -6.89
C TYR A 228 -7.57 14.91 -6.36
N SER A 229 -7.02 15.74 -7.25
CA SER A 229 -6.11 16.83 -6.90
C SER A 229 -6.84 18.10 -6.43
N THR A 230 -8.17 18.14 -6.50
CA THR A 230 -9.00 19.28 -6.09
C THR A 230 -10.28 18.88 -5.37
N PRO A 231 -10.83 19.75 -4.50
CA PRO A 231 -12.19 19.62 -4.02
C PRO A 231 -13.20 20.02 -5.11
N GLY A 232 -14.42 19.49 -5.01
CA GLY A 232 -15.58 19.83 -5.84
C GLY A 232 -16.10 18.65 -6.65
N THR A 233 -16.90 18.97 -7.66
CA THR A 233 -17.54 18.01 -8.57
C THR A 233 -16.60 17.60 -9.70
N HIS A 234 -16.37 16.30 -9.84
CA HIS A 234 -15.57 15.69 -10.90
C HIS A 234 -16.45 14.81 -11.77
N ASP A 235 -16.65 15.23 -13.01
CA ASP A 235 -17.40 14.45 -13.99
C ASP A 235 -16.43 13.53 -14.73
N HIS A 236 -16.72 12.24 -14.70
CA HIS A 236 -15.93 11.21 -15.36
C HIS A 236 -16.75 10.43 -16.40
N THR A 237 -17.87 10.99 -16.87
CA THR A 237 -18.61 10.50 -18.04
C THR A 237 -17.69 10.40 -19.26
N ILE A 238 -16.71 11.31 -19.38
CA ILE A 238 -15.58 11.23 -20.32
C ILE A 238 -14.29 11.25 -19.49
N PRO A 239 -13.49 10.16 -19.50
CA PRO A 239 -12.24 10.11 -18.73
C PRO A 239 -11.33 11.32 -19.00
N GLY A 240 -10.90 12.01 -17.95
CA GLY A 240 -10.01 13.17 -18.04
C GLY A 240 -10.68 14.48 -18.45
N PHE A 241 -12.01 14.54 -18.62
CA PHE A 241 -12.72 15.77 -19.00
C PHE A 241 -13.96 16.04 -18.13
N ASN A 242 -13.85 17.00 -17.22
CA ASN A 242 -14.95 17.43 -16.36
C ASN A 242 -15.98 18.28 -17.15
N LEU A 243 -17.14 17.73 -17.56
CA LEU A 243 -18.22 18.54 -18.16
C LEU A 243 -18.89 19.42 -17.08
N PRO A 244 -19.52 20.56 -17.44
CA PRO A 244 -20.25 21.41 -16.50
C PRO A 244 -21.44 20.72 -15.78
N GLY A 245 -21.78 19.49 -16.17
CA GLY A 245 -22.65 18.53 -15.49
C GLY A 245 -22.59 17.18 -16.21
N GLY A 246 -22.34 16.10 -15.47
CA GLY A 246 -22.17 14.73 -15.96
C GLY A 246 -23.33 13.81 -15.61
N LEU A 247 -23.39 12.64 -16.24
CA LEU A 247 -24.29 11.55 -15.79
C LEU A 247 -23.67 10.76 -14.62
N LEU A 248 -22.36 10.89 -14.43
CA LEU A 248 -21.54 10.21 -13.45
C LEU A 248 -20.56 11.21 -12.84
N GLU A 249 -20.79 11.59 -11.59
CA GLU A 249 -20.02 12.61 -10.89
C GLU A 249 -19.54 12.08 -9.54
N ASP A 250 -18.28 12.36 -9.23
CA ASP A 250 -17.71 12.25 -7.90
C ASP A 250 -17.75 13.62 -7.21
N GLU A 251 -17.96 13.61 -5.90
CA GLU A 251 -17.91 14.81 -5.07
C GLU A 251 -16.79 14.67 -4.05
N THR A 252 -15.92 15.67 -3.99
CA THR A 252 -14.83 15.76 -3.02
C THR A 252 -14.89 17.07 -2.24
N ASP A 253 -14.46 17.06 -0.98
CA ASP A 253 -14.39 18.28 -0.17
C ASP A 253 -13.25 18.23 0.86
N ARG A 254 -13.12 19.30 1.66
CA ARG A 254 -12.18 19.36 2.79
C ARG A 254 -12.82 18.85 4.08
N GLY A 255 -13.23 17.59 4.09
CA GLY A 255 -13.78 16.93 5.26
C GLY A 255 -12.69 16.56 6.28
N VAL A 256 -12.55 15.26 6.53
CA VAL A 256 -11.62 14.75 7.56
C VAL A 256 -10.21 14.64 6.99
N LEU A 257 -9.26 15.34 7.58
CA LEU A 257 -7.85 15.18 7.23
C LEU A 257 -7.33 13.84 7.76
N TRP A 258 -6.78 13.04 6.86
CA TRP A 258 -6.16 11.75 7.12
C TRP A 258 -4.69 11.79 6.73
N ASP A 259 -3.84 11.23 7.58
CA ASP A 259 -2.43 10.99 7.31
C ASP A 259 -2.17 9.48 7.19
N PRO A 260 -2.09 8.96 5.95
CA PRO A 260 -1.85 7.54 5.71
C PRO A 260 -0.53 7.01 6.32
N LEU A 261 0.49 7.86 6.48
CA LEU A 261 1.78 7.45 7.04
C LEU A 261 1.69 6.99 8.49
N LEU A 262 0.72 7.51 9.25
CA LEU A 262 0.59 7.21 10.68
C LEU A 262 0.10 5.77 10.95
N SER A 263 -0.31 5.05 9.91
CA SER A 263 -0.73 3.66 9.97
C SER A 263 -0.54 2.93 8.63
N ALA A 264 0.73 2.70 8.27
CA ALA A 264 1.11 2.05 7.03
C ALA A 264 2.10 0.89 7.23
N TYR A 265 1.97 -0.13 6.38
CA TYR A 265 3.08 -1.04 6.09
C TYR A 265 3.94 -0.46 4.94
N ALA A 266 5.24 -0.74 4.94
CA ALA A 266 6.16 -0.26 3.92
C ALA A 266 7.03 -1.38 3.36
N TYR A 267 7.19 -1.41 2.04
CA TYR A 267 7.95 -2.42 1.31
C TYR A 267 8.79 -1.78 0.20
N SER A 268 9.95 -2.34 -0.08
CA SER A 268 10.59 -2.21 -1.39
C SER A 268 10.04 -3.28 -2.34
N TYR A 269 9.99 -2.98 -3.63
CA TYR A 269 9.58 -3.92 -4.67
C TYR A 269 10.66 -4.03 -5.75
N ASP A 270 11.17 -5.24 -5.93
CA ASP A 270 12.11 -5.59 -6.99
C ASP A 270 11.34 -6.14 -8.20
N ASN A 271 11.47 -5.47 -9.35
CA ASN A 271 10.69 -5.85 -10.54
C ASN A 271 11.24 -7.07 -11.29
N ALA A 272 12.50 -7.44 -11.09
CA ALA A 272 13.15 -8.54 -11.80
C ALA A 272 12.82 -9.87 -11.15
N THR A 273 12.68 -9.84 -9.82
CA THR A 273 12.31 -11.00 -9.00
C THR A 273 10.84 -11.00 -8.61
N GLU A 274 10.14 -9.88 -8.79
CA GLU A 274 8.76 -9.64 -8.35
C GLU A 274 8.58 -9.80 -6.82
N ILE A 275 9.63 -9.49 -6.06
CA ILE A 275 9.66 -9.67 -4.61
C ILE A 275 9.38 -8.35 -3.88
N PHE A 276 8.42 -8.39 -2.96
CA PHE A 276 8.23 -7.38 -1.92
C PHE A 276 9.11 -7.70 -0.71
N THR A 277 9.99 -6.76 -0.32
CA THR A 277 10.81 -6.85 0.89
C THR A 277 10.33 -5.83 1.91
N PRO A 278 9.93 -6.25 3.13
CA PRO A 278 9.42 -5.32 4.12
C PRO A 278 10.57 -4.49 4.75
N TYR A 279 10.30 -3.21 4.97
CA TYR A 279 11.22 -2.32 5.70
C TYR A 279 11.27 -2.65 7.20
N ASP A 280 10.20 -3.23 7.75
CA ASP A 280 10.15 -3.82 9.09
C ASP A 280 9.97 -5.34 8.97
N ALA A 281 10.93 -6.11 9.46
CA ALA A 281 10.92 -7.58 9.35
C ALA A 281 9.70 -8.28 10.00
N SER A 282 8.96 -7.59 10.88
CA SER A 282 7.72 -8.09 11.48
C SER A 282 6.49 -7.92 10.59
N THR A 283 6.60 -7.14 9.51
CA THR A 283 5.50 -6.83 8.60
C THR A 283 5.20 -8.02 7.69
N PRO A 284 3.93 -8.46 7.57
CA PRO A 284 3.57 -9.58 6.71
C PRO A 284 3.71 -9.23 5.24
N THR A 285 4.06 -10.22 4.40
CA THR A 285 4.18 -10.04 2.93
C THR A 285 3.20 -10.88 2.14
N SER A 286 2.76 -12.03 2.67
CA SER A 286 1.89 -12.98 1.96
C SER A 286 0.65 -12.35 1.31
N TYR A 287 -0.03 -11.42 1.96
CA TYR A 287 -1.21 -10.77 1.37
C TYR A 287 -0.92 -9.99 0.07
N LEU A 288 0.30 -9.51 -0.14
CA LEU A 288 0.69 -8.83 -1.38
C LEU A 288 0.71 -9.80 -2.56
N TYR A 289 0.90 -11.10 -2.30
CA TYR A 289 0.97 -12.14 -3.32
C TYR A 289 -0.35 -12.84 -3.59
N PHE A 290 -1.42 -12.54 -2.85
CA PHE A 290 -2.74 -13.11 -3.13
C PHE A 290 -3.25 -12.71 -4.52
N ASP A 291 -3.65 -13.70 -5.33
CA ASP A 291 -4.06 -13.51 -6.74
C ASP A 291 -5.53 -13.11 -6.92
N GLY A 292 -6.37 -13.46 -5.95
CA GLY A 292 -7.82 -13.29 -6.04
C GLY A 292 -8.32 -11.87 -5.79
N ARG A 293 -9.61 -11.78 -5.46
CA ARG A 293 -10.34 -10.53 -5.26
C ARG A 293 -10.49 -10.19 -3.78
N TRP A 294 -10.26 -8.91 -3.46
CA TRP A 294 -10.34 -8.35 -2.11
C TRP A 294 -11.77 -8.05 -1.67
N GLY A 295 -12.69 -8.99 -1.89
CA GLY A 295 -14.10 -8.85 -1.51
C GLY A 295 -15.02 -9.74 -2.33
N ASP A 296 -16.31 -9.42 -2.31
CA ASP A 296 -17.39 -10.20 -2.91
C ASP A 296 -17.30 -10.31 -4.45
N GLN A 297 -17.80 -11.43 -4.97
CA GLN A 297 -18.12 -11.60 -6.39
C GLN A 297 -19.36 -10.78 -6.78
N GLN A 298 -19.37 -10.20 -7.98
CA GLN A 298 -20.53 -9.50 -8.55
C GLN A 298 -21.78 -10.38 -8.49
N LEU A 299 -22.79 -9.94 -7.73
CA LEU A 299 -24.08 -10.63 -7.61
C LEU A 299 -24.66 -11.02 -8.99
N PRO A 300 -25.31 -12.20 -9.09
CA PRO A 300 -26.05 -12.58 -10.29
C PRO A 300 -27.05 -11.49 -10.70
N ASP A 301 -27.28 -11.33 -12.01
CA ASP A 301 -28.15 -10.27 -12.54
C ASP A 301 -29.61 -10.39 -12.07
N ASP A 302 -30.04 -11.61 -11.69
CA ASP A 302 -31.35 -11.92 -11.13
C ASP A 302 -31.38 -11.96 -9.59
N ALA A 303 -30.25 -11.70 -8.93
CA ALA A 303 -30.18 -11.67 -7.48
C ALA A 303 -31.01 -10.53 -6.90
N GLU A 304 -31.64 -10.78 -5.75
CA GLU A 304 -32.42 -9.76 -5.07
C GLU A 304 -31.57 -8.53 -4.73
N GLY A 305 -32.06 -7.35 -5.10
CA GLY A 305 -31.38 -6.07 -4.89
C GLY A 305 -30.35 -5.71 -5.96
N GLN A 306 -29.99 -6.64 -6.86
CA GLN A 306 -29.17 -6.32 -8.03
C GLN A 306 -30.00 -5.52 -9.03
N ILE A 307 -29.46 -4.38 -9.46
CA ILE A 307 -30.07 -3.55 -10.50
C ILE A 307 -29.10 -3.52 -11.68
N VAL A 308 -29.61 -3.83 -12.86
CA VAL A 308 -28.87 -3.77 -14.12
C VAL A 308 -29.52 -2.74 -15.01
N LEU A 309 -28.80 -1.67 -15.36
CA LEU A 309 -29.29 -0.60 -16.21
C LEU A 309 -28.17 -0.12 -17.13
N PHE A 310 -28.42 -0.08 -18.44
CA PHE A 310 -27.43 0.32 -19.45
C PHE A 310 -26.10 -0.46 -19.37
N GLY A 311 -26.16 -1.74 -18.98
CA GLY A 311 -24.98 -2.60 -18.78
C GLY A 311 -24.21 -2.34 -17.48
N GLN A 312 -24.58 -1.32 -16.71
CA GLN A 312 -24.05 -1.05 -15.38
C GLN A 312 -24.80 -1.87 -14.33
N ARG A 313 -24.09 -2.22 -13.27
CA ARG A 313 -24.57 -3.11 -12.20
C ARG A 313 -24.44 -2.45 -10.85
N LYS A 314 -25.46 -2.62 -10.01
CA LYS A 314 -25.46 -2.04 -8.65
C LYS A 314 -24.32 -2.59 -7.81
N TYR A 315 -24.21 -3.91 -7.72
CA TYR A 315 -23.14 -4.60 -7.01
C TYR A 315 -22.21 -5.26 -8.03
N VAL A 316 -20.92 -5.02 -7.90
CA VAL A 316 -19.85 -5.51 -8.80
C VAL A 316 -18.78 -6.26 -8.02
N SER A 317 -17.93 -6.98 -8.75
CA SER A 317 -16.82 -7.73 -8.17
C SER A 317 -15.80 -6.78 -7.56
N ALA A 318 -15.27 -7.16 -6.40
CA ALA A 318 -14.16 -6.47 -5.76
C ALA A 318 -12.88 -6.43 -6.65
N PRO A 319 -12.00 -5.44 -6.46
CA PRO A 319 -10.73 -5.37 -7.17
C PRO A 319 -9.75 -6.46 -6.71
N ASN A 320 -8.68 -6.65 -7.48
CA ASN A 320 -7.51 -7.39 -7.00
C ASN A 320 -6.65 -6.50 -6.07
N GLY A 321 -5.60 -7.08 -5.48
CA GLY A 321 -4.72 -6.38 -4.55
C GLY A 321 -3.69 -5.43 -5.19
N VAL A 322 -2.84 -4.88 -4.31
CA VAL A 322 -1.81 -3.87 -4.60
C VAL A 322 -0.91 -4.22 -5.80
N LYS A 323 -0.45 -5.47 -5.92
CA LYS A 323 0.47 -5.87 -7.01
C LYS A 323 -0.11 -5.69 -8.42
N PHE A 324 -1.43 -5.66 -8.55
CA PHE A 324 -2.13 -5.49 -9.82
C PHE A 324 -2.29 -4.03 -10.27
N LYS A 325 -1.84 -3.06 -9.47
CA LYS A 325 -1.96 -1.61 -9.76
C LYS A 325 -0.83 -1.05 -10.63
N ARG A 326 -0.20 -1.93 -11.43
CA ARG A 326 0.91 -1.62 -12.36
C ARG A 326 2.06 -0.90 -11.66
N LEU A 327 2.78 -1.63 -10.80
CA LEU A 327 3.90 -1.12 -10.01
C LEU A 327 5.15 -0.80 -10.86
N VAL A 328 5.25 -1.40 -12.04
CA VAL A 328 6.31 -1.14 -13.02
C VAL A 328 5.74 -0.25 -14.12
N ARG A 329 6.20 1.00 -14.19
CA ARG A 329 5.73 1.97 -15.19
C ARG A 329 6.92 2.65 -15.86
N GLU A 330 6.86 2.79 -17.18
CA GLU A 330 7.80 3.63 -17.93
C GLU A 330 7.55 5.10 -17.61
N GLU A 331 6.31 5.55 -17.74
CA GLU A 331 5.85 6.89 -17.37
C GLU A 331 5.12 6.93 -16.01
N VAL A 332 4.76 8.13 -15.53
CA VAL A 332 3.97 8.27 -14.28
C VAL A 332 2.58 7.65 -14.44
N CYS A 333 1.98 7.79 -15.62
CA CYS A 333 0.69 7.19 -15.96
C CYS A 333 0.84 5.68 -16.18
N PRO A 334 -0.16 4.87 -15.79
CA PRO A 334 -0.12 3.43 -16.03
C PRO A 334 -0.51 3.07 -17.48
N GLY A 335 0.26 2.18 -18.12
CA GLY A 335 -0.06 1.55 -19.42
C GLY A 335 0.60 2.20 -20.64
N ASP A 336 0.20 1.76 -21.83
CA ASP A 336 0.89 2.08 -23.10
C ASP A 336 0.29 3.28 -23.86
N GLY A 337 -0.64 4.01 -23.22
CA GLY A 337 -1.28 5.20 -23.80
C GLY A 337 -0.43 6.46 -23.65
N GLU A 338 -0.87 7.55 -24.27
CA GLU A 338 -0.26 8.87 -24.04
C GLU A 338 -0.36 9.26 -22.56
N CYS A 339 0.78 9.48 -21.91
CA CYS A 339 0.81 9.97 -20.54
C CYS A 339 0.77 11.49 -20.52
N VAL A 340 -0.41 12.04 -20.25
CA VAL A 340 -0.60 13.49 -20.07
C VAL A 340 -0.29 13.86 -18.63
N ILE A 341 0.75 14.67 -18.43
CA ILE A 341 1.13 15.25 -17.15
C ILE A 341 0.73 16.73 -17.17
N TYR A 342 -0.20 17.14 -16.32
CA TYR A 342 -0.67 18.52 -16.26
C TYR A 342 0.24 19.40 -15.41
N ASP A 343 0.60 20.57 -15.93
CA ASP A 343 1.41 21.60 -15.23
C ASP A 343 0.58 22.53 -14.33
N GLU A 344 -0.74 22.40 -14.36
CA GLU A 344 -1.65 23.18 -13.54
C GLU A 344 -2.84 22.33 -13.10
N VAL A 345 -3.34 22.62 -11.91
CA VAL A 345 -4.57 22.04 -11.40
C VAL A 345 -5.74 22.97 -11.76
N ARG A 346 -6.69 22.46 -12.56
CA ARG A 346 -7.85 23.24 -13.01
C ARG A 346 -9.01 23.12 -12.03
N VAL A 347 -9.17 24.12 -11.16
CA VAL A 347 -10.34 24.24 -10.28
C VAL A 347 -11.50 24.87 -11.05
N LYS A 348 -12.65 24.18 -11.14
CA LYS A 348 -13.90 24.82 -11.59
C LYS A 348 -14.27 25.92 -10.60
N ARG A 349 -14.21 27.19 -11.02
CA ARG A 349 -14.86 28.28 -10.28
C ARG A 349 -16.36 28.05 -10.38
N ARG A 350 -17.06 27.86 -9.25
CA ARG A 350 -18.53 28.00 -9.22
C ARG A 350 -18.86 29.39 -9.78
N GLY A 351 -19.57 29.42 -10.91
CA GLY A 351 -20.10 30.67 -11.45
C GLY A 351 -20.98 31.32 -10.38
N VAL A 352 -20.71 32.61 -10.13
CA VAL A 352 -21.50 33.48 -9.26
C VAL A 352 -22.93 33.59 -9.80
#